data_AF-A0A225DQ65-F1
#
_entry.id   AF-A0A225DQ65-F1
#
_cell.length_a   1.000
_cell.length_b   1.000
_cell.length_c   1.000
_cell.angle_alpha   90.00
_cell.angle_beta   90.00
_cell.angle_gamma   90.00
#
_symmetry.space_group_name_H-M   'P 1'
#
loop_
_entity.id
_entity.type
_entity.pdbx_description
1 polymer ?
#
loop_
_entity_poly.entity_id
_entity_poly.type
_entity_poly.pdbx_seq_one_letter_code
_entity_poly.pdbx_strand_id
1 'polypeptide(L)'
;MRVDLFGLTMDTPGVTFYLWSPWRCSALEHRLFEAVKGLPGAEIEPAPDELRVHIDDPKAWKLGVQHLSRVLKGWQEEASDSGTEKRGWRWLLEADVDASGYDMHGEKSCFWAYVRLSLDRGGPGESEKGEDIDLNGFGVCVLGAEG
;
A
#
# COMPACT_ATOMS: atom_id res chain seq x y z
N MET A 1 1.16 -17.66 -6.40
CA MET A 1 0.02 -16.77 -6.72
C MET A 1 0.41 -15.76 -7.78
N ARG A 2 -0.47 -15.44 -8.73
CA ARG A 2 -0.28 -14.31 -9.64
C ARG A 2 -0.89 -13.04 -9.04
N VAL A 3 -0.09 -12.01 -8.86
CA VAL A 3 -0.55 -10.66 -8.53
C VAL A 3 -0.73 -9.84 -9.79
N ASP A 4 -1.75 -9.00 -9.79
CA ASP A 4 -1.98 -7.91 -10.75
C ASP A 4 -2.35 -6.67 -9.92
N LEU A 5 -1.50 -5.66 -9.97
CA LEU A 5 -1.69 -4.37 -9.34
C LEU A 5 -1.71 -3.29 -10.42
N PHE A 6 -2.90 -2.99 -10.93
CA PHE A 6 -3.11 -1.97 -11.97
C PHE A 6 -2.27 -2.19 -13.24
N GLY A 7 -2.14 -3.45 -13.68
CA GLY A 7 -1.38 -3.83 -14.88
C GLY A 7 0.08 -4.21 -14.59
N LEU A 8 0.58 -3.98 -13.37
CA LEU A 8 1.83 -4.58 -12.92
C LEU A 8 1.56 -6.02 -12.48
N THR A 9 2.06 -6.99 -13.24
CA THR A 9 1.82 -8.41 -12.97
C THR A 9 3.09 -9.14 -12.57
N MET A 10 3.01 -10.00 -11.55
CA MET A 10 4.12 -10.81 -11.07
C MET A 10 3.60 -12.15 -10.52
N ASP A 11 4.39 -13.22 -10.69
CA ASP A 11 4.18 -14.46 -9.95
C ASP A 11 4.98 -14.40 -8.65
N THR A 12 4.32 -14.73 -7.54
CA THR A 12 4.83 -14.54 -6.17
C THR A 12 4.38 -15.68 -5.27
N PRO A 13 5.15 -16.07 -4.24
CA PRO A 13 4.71 -17.07 -3.27
C PRO A 13 3.60 -16.50 -2.37
N GLY A 14 3.57 -15.19 -2.13
CA GLY A 14 2.60 -14.56 -1.22
C GLY A 14 2.74 -13.05 -1.15
N VAL A 15 1.78 -12.43 -0.48
CA VAL A 15 1.75 -10.99 -0.18
C VAL A 15 1.62 -10.84 1.33
N THR A 16 2.38 -9.91 1.90
CA THR A 16 2.24 -9.53 3.31
C THR A 16 1.85 -8.06 3.40
N PHE A 17 0.73 -7.80 4.08
CA PHE A 17 0.32 -6.45 4.46
C PHE A 17 0.87 -6.13 5.85
N TYR A 18 1.35 -4.91 6.04
CA TYR A 18 1.95 -4.44 7.28
C TYR A 18 1.19 -3.24 7.83
N LEU A 19 1.12 -3.18 9.15
CA LEU A 19 0.84 -1.97 9.92
C LEU A 19 1.97 -1.77 10.94
N TRP A 20 2.93 -0.91 10.64
CA TRP A 20 4.08 -0.62 11.48
C TRP A 20 3.80 0.48 12.49
N SER A 21 4.33 0.33 13.70
CA SER A 21 4.13 1.28 14.80
C SER A 21 2.66 1.74 14.91
N PRO A 22 1.68 0.84 15.11
CA PRO A 22 0.25 1.17 14.95
C PRO A 22 -0.22 2.41 15.73
N TRP A 23 0.40 2.74 16.86
CA TRP A 23 0.10 3.94 17.65
C TRP A 23 0.52 5.26 16.99
N ARG A 24 1.32 5.22 15.91
CA ARG A 24 1.74 6.36 15.09
C ARG A 24 1.01 6.46 13.75
N CYS A 25 0.32 5.39 13.35
CA CYS A 25 -0.39 5.35 12.07
C CYS A 25 -1.57 6.33 12.05
N SER A 26 -1.77 6.95 10.90
CA SER A 26 -2.94 7.74 10.57
C SER A 26 -4.21 6.89 10.54
N ALA A 27 -5.36 7.54 10.64
CA ALA A 27 -6.65 6.87 10.52
C ALA A 27 -6.85 6.17 9.16
N LEU A 28 -6.26 6.68 8.08
CA LEU A 28 -6.31 6.04 6.77
C LEU A 28 -5.55 4.71 6.78
N GLU A 29 -4.33 4.69 7.32
CA GLU A 29 -3.50 3.48 7.40
C GLU A 29 -4.19 2.38 8.23
N HIS A 30 -4.82 2.75 9.35
CA HIS A 30 -5.65 1.83 10.13
C HIS A 30 -6.83 1.28 9.32
N ARG A 31 -7.57 2.15 8.60
CA ARG A 31 -8.70 1.71 7.77
C ARG A 31 -8.26 0.77 6.64
N LEU A 32 -7.11 1.00 6.03
CA LEU A 32 -6.55 0.14 4.99
C LEU A 32 -6.19 -1.23 5.55
N PHE A 33 -5.52 -1.28 6.71
CA PHE A 33 -5.15 -2.53 7.35
C PHE A 33 -6.35 -3.35 7.78
N GLU A 34 -7.33 -2.74 8.46
CA GLU A 34 -8.54 -3.45 8.90
C GLU A 34 -9.36 -3.98 7.72
N ALA A 35 -9.28 -3.33 6.54
CA ALA A 35 -9.95 -3.79 5.32
C ALA A 35 -9.34 -5.08 4.73
N VAL A 36 -8.07 -5.40 5.05
CA VAL A 36 -7.37 -6.61 4.55
C VAL A 36 -7.19 -7.69 5.63
N LYS A 37 -7.24 -7.32 6.91
CA LYS A 37 -7.14 -8.25 8.05
C LYS A 37 -8.22 -9.35 8.06
N GLY A 38 -9.41 -9.05 7.52
CA GLY A 38 -10.52 -9.99 7.43
C GLY A 38 -10.58 -10.83 6.15
N LEU A 39 -9.52 -10.82 5.33
CA LEU A 39 -9.51 -11.59 4.07
C LEU A 39 -9.61 -13.10 4.34
N PRO A 40 -10.33 -13.86 3.48
CA PRO A 40 -10.39 -15.31 3.61
C PRO A 40 -9.00 -15.94 3.48
N GLY A 41 -8.64 -16.83 4.42
CA GLY A 41 -7.34 -17.51 4.42
C GLY A 41 -6.17 -16.63 4.84
N ALA A 42 -6.42 -15.43 5.36
CA ALA A 42 -5.37 -14.55 5.83
C ALA A 42 -4.80 -15.01 7.18
N GLU A 43 -3.47 -15.06 7.27
CA GLU A 43 -2.75 -15.37 8.50
C GLU A 43 -2.32 -14.06 9.18
N ILE A 44 -2.77 -13.87 10.42
CA ILE A 44 -2.49 -12.64 11.18
C ILE A 44 -1.38 -12.91 12.18
N GLU A 45 -0.28 -12.19 12.05
CA GLU A 45 0.85 -12.27 12.98
C GLU A 45 0.97 -10.95 13.76
N PRO A 46 0.63 -10.95 15.06
CA PRO A 46 0.92 -9.81 15.92
C PRO A 46 2.39 -9.85 16.35
N ALA A 47 3.05 -8.69 16.29
CA ALA A 47 4.36 -8.46 16.89
C ALA A 47 4.30 -7.19 17.78
N PRO A 48 5.30 -6.94 18.65
CA PRO A 48 5.25 -5.83 19.60
C PRO A 48 4.97 -4.47 18.96
N ASP A 49 5.59 -4.21 17.81
CA ASP A 49 5.58 -2.90 17.15
C ASP A 49 5.01 -2.94 15.73
N GLU A 50 4.37 -4.03 15.32
CA GLU A 50 3.77 -4.18 14.00
C GLU A 50 2.68 -5.26 14.00
N LEU A 51 1.74 -5.13 13.05
CA LEU A 51 0.80 -6.19 12.71
C LEU A 51 1.03 -6.61 11.27
N ARG A 52 0.98 -7.92 11.02
CA ARG A 52 1.15 -8.48 9.68
C ARG A 52 -0.05 -9.32 9.30
N VAL A 53 -0.40 -9.27 8.01
CA VAL A 53 -1.42 -10.12 7.40
C VAL A 53 -0.80 -10.77 6.17
N HIS A 54 -0.63 -12.08 6.20
CA HIS A 54 -0.09 -12.84 5.09
C HIS A 54 -1.22 -13.50 4.28
N ILE A 55 -1.10 -13.47 2.95
CA ILE A 55 -1.96 -14.19 2.03
C ILE A 55 -1.13 -14.85 0.92
N ASP A 56 -1.56 -16.02 0.48
CA ASP A 56 -0.95 -16.79 -0.61
C ASP A 56 -1.97 -17.20 -1.70
N ASP A 57 -3.26 -16.87 -1.50
CA ASP A 57 -4.35 -17.20 -2.41
C ASP A 57 -4.69 -16.04 -3.38
N PRO A 58 -4.77 -16.30 -4.71
CA PRO A 58 -5.13 -15.28 -5.70
C PRO A 58 -6.49 -14.62 -5.50
N LYS A 59 -7.48 -15.31 -4.91
CA LYS A 59 -8.81 -14.70 -4.67
C LYS A 59 -8.73 -13.74 -3.48
N ALA A 60 -8.00 -14.10 -2.44
CA ALA A 60 -7.70 -13.21 -1.32
C ALA A 60 -7.00 -11.94 -1.81
N TRP A 61 -6.00 -12.06 -2.70
CA TRP A 61 -5.34 -10.90 -3.31
C TRP A 61 -6.33 -9.99 -4.07
N LYS A 62 -7.14 -10.57 -4.96
CA LYS A 62 -8.12 -9.82 -5.74
C LYS A 62 -9.11 -9.07 -4.83
N LEU A 63 -9.58 -9.72 -3.77
CA LEU A 63 -10.45 -9.10 -2.77
C LEU A 63 -9.72 -7.97 -2.02
N GLY A 64 -8.47 -8.20 -1.61
CA GLY A 64 -7.63 -7.21 -0.93
C GLY A 64 -7.50 -5.93 -1.74
N VAL A 65 -7.14 -6.03 -3.02
CA VAL A 65 -7.07 -4.87 -3.93
C VAL A 65 -8.42 -4.14 -4.04
N GLN A 66 -9.54 -4.88 -4.12
CA GLN A 66 -10.88 -4.28 -4.14
C GLN A 66 -11.23 -3.56 -2.84
N HIS A 67 -10.90 -4.14 -1.69
CA HIS A 67 -11.14 -3.55 -0.37
C HIS A 67 -10.32 -2.27 -0.18
N LEU A 68 -9.03 -2.31 -0.47
CA LEU A 68 -8.14 -1.14 -0.42
C LEU A 68 -8.62 -0.03 -1.36
N SER A 69 -9.01 -0.38 -2.59
CA SER A 69 -9.56 0.58 -3.55
C SER A 69 -10.83 1.24 -3.06
N ARG A 70 -11.71 0.51 -2.34
CA ARG A 70 -12.94 1.07 -1.75
C ARG A 70 -12.62 2.05 -0.62
N VAL A 71 -11.66 1.69 0.25
CA VAL A 71 -11.21 2.57 1.34
C VAL A 71 -10.64 3.88 0.78
N LEU A 72 -9.73 3.80 -0.20
CA LEU A 72 -9.12 5.00 -0.79
C LEU A 72 -10.14 5.89 -1.50
N LYS A 73 -11.09 5.31 -2.25
CA LYS A 73 -12.15 6.08 -2.90
C LYS A 73 -13.05 6.79 -1.89
N GLY A 74 -13.54 6.07 -0.88
CA GLY A 74 -14.36 6.67 0.17
C GLY A 74 -13.61 7.75 0.95
N TRP A 75 -12.32 7.53 1.23
CA TRP A 75 -11.47 8.52 1.88
C TRP A 75 -11.31 9.79 1.04
N GLN A 76 -11.11 9.65 -0.27
CA GLN A 76 -10.98 10.78 -1.19
C GLN A 76 -12.30 11.56 -1.31
N GLU A 77 -13.45 10.87 -1.33
CA GLU A 77 -14.78 11.50 -1.33
C GLU A 77 -15.02 12.29 -0.04
N GLU A 78 -14.73 11.69 1.13
CA GLU A 78 -14.83 12.34 2.45
C GLU A 78 -13.94 13.58 2.57
N ALA A 79 -12.78 13.59 1.90
CA ALA A 79 -11.81 14.67 1.95
C ALA A 79 -12.02 15.76 0.88
N SER A 80 -13.02 15.61 0.00
CA SER A 80 -13.23 16.51 -1.15
C SER A 80 -13.69 17.93 -0.78
N ASP A 81 -14.16 18.14 0.45
CA ASP A 81 -14.58 19.44 0.99
C ASP A 81 -13.41 20.31 1.53
N SER A 82 -12.16 20.05 1.14
CA SER A 82 -10.95 20.70 1.66
C SER A 82 -10.70 22.15 1.20
N GLY A 83 -11.73 22.86 0.72
CA GLY A 83 -11.63 24.26 0.31
C GLY A 83 -10.76 24.46 -0.94
N THR A 84 -9.66 25.19 -0.80
CA THR A 84 -8.71 25.48 -1.91
C THR A 84 -7.56 24.49 -2.02
N GLU A 85 -7.37 23.61 -1.03
CA GLU A 85 -6.34 22.57 -1.06
C GLU A 85 -6.87 21.36 -1.82
N LYS A 86 -6.18 20.94 -2.89
CA LYS A 86 -6.49 19.72 -3.62
C LYS A 86 -5.67 18.57 -3.06
N ARG A 87 -6.34 17.47 -2.74
CA ARG A 87 -5.73 16.26 -2.18
C ARG A 87 -5.88 15.09 -3.13
N GLY A 88 -4.80 14.35 -3.35
CA GLY A 88 -4.81 13.11 -4.13
C GLY A 88 -4.09 11.99 -3.40
N TRP A 89 -4.64 10.78 -3.43
CA TRP A 89 -4.00 9.58 -2.88
C TRP A 89 -3.60 8.65 -4.01
N ARG A 90 -2.36 8.16 -3.99
CA ARG A 90 -1.82 7.23 -4.98
C ARG A 90 -0.96 6.16 -4.32
N TRP A 91 -0.79 5.04 -5.01
CA TRP A 91 0.20 4.05 -4.63
C TRP A 91 1.57 4.50 -5.12
N LEU A 92 2.54 4.59 -4.20
CA LEU A 92 3.96 4.64 -4.50
C LEU A 92 4.46 3.20 -4.54
N LEU A 93 5.05 2.81 -5.67
CA LEU A 93 5.67 1.50 -5.82
C LEU A 93 7.18 1.65 -5.73
N GLU A 94 7.78 0.89 -4.83
CA GLU A 94 9.22 0.82 -4.66
C GLU A 94 9.66 -0.63 -4.86
N ALA A 95 10.77 -0.82 -5.56
CA ALA A 95 11.36 -2.13 -5.76
C ALA A 95 12.86 -1.95 -5.72
N ASP A 96 13.53 -2.65 -4.81
CA ASP A 96 14.99 -2.67 -4.72
C ASP A 96 15.48 -3.96 -5.37
N VAL A 97 15.65 -3.90 -6.70
CA VAL A 97 15.90 -5.09 -7.52
C VAL A 97 16.98 -4.79 -8.55
N ASP A 98 17.90 -5.74 -8.73
CA ASP A 98 18.79 -5.79 -9.87
C ASP A 98 18.08 -6.40 -11.10
N ALA A 99 18.78 -6.45 -12.24
CA ALA A 99 18.21 -7.00 -13.48
C ALA A 99 17.81 -8.49 -13.40
N SER A 100 18.22 -9.18 -12.34
CA SER A 100 17.96 -10.60 -12.10
C SER A 100 16.90 -10.83 -11.01
N GLY A 101 16.33 -9.78 -10.42
CA GLY A 101 15.30 -9.88 -9.38
C GLY A 101 15.86 -10.18 -7.99
N TYR A 102 17.09 -9.73 -7.70
CA TYR A 102 17.72 -9.82 -6.38
C TYR A 102 18.01 -8.43 -5.83
N ASP A 103 17.96 -8.26 -4.51
CA ASP A 103 18.36 -7.03 -3.84
C ASP A 103 19.89 -6.88 -3.76
N MET A 104 20.37 -5.77 -3.18
CA MET A 104 21.80 -5.52 -3.00
C MET A 104 22.53 -6.50 -2.06
N HIS A 105 21.79 -7.33 -1.32
CA HIS A 105 22.30 -8.38 -0.43
C HIS A 105 22.22 -9.78 -1.06
N GLY A 106 21.69 -9.90 -2.27
CA GLY A 106 21.48 -11.17 -2.96
C GLY A 106 20.26 -11.94 -2.46
N GLU A 107 19.39 -11.30 -1.68
CA GLU A 107 18.07 -11.83 -1.34
C GLU A 107 17.10 -11.59 -2.49
N LYS A 108 16.03 -12.38 -2.57
CA LYS A 108 15.07 -12.24 -3.67
C LYS A 108 14.27 -10.96 -3.51
N SER A 109 14.20 -10.20 -4.59
CA SER A 109 13.57 -8.90 -4.57
C SER A 109 12.08 -9.00 -4.21
N CYS A 110 11.66 -8.14 -3.31
CA CYS A 110 10.25 -7.83 -3.09
C CYS A 110 9.91 -6.48 -3.74
N PHE A 111 8.64 -6.30 -4.11
CA PHE A 111 8.14 -4.97 -4.38
C PHE A 111 7.26 -4.50 -3.23
N TRP A 112 7.37 -3.22 -2.93
CA TRP A 112 6.62 -2.54 -1.89
C TRP A 112 5.63 -1.57 -2.51
N ALA A 113 4.44 -1.50 -1.93
CA ALA A 113 3.46 -0.46 -2.21
C ALA A 113 3.10 0.30 -0.94
N TYR A 114 3.21 1.63 -1.00
CA TYR A 114 2.86 2.57 0.06
C TYR A 114 1.80 3.55 -0.44
N VAL A 115 1.04 4.15 0.49
CA VAL A 115 0.11 5.23 0.12
C VAL A 115 0.81 6.57 0.21
N ARG A 116 0.77 7.34 -0.88
CA ARG A 116 1.27 8.71 -0.95
C ARG A 116 0.11 9.68 -1.10
N LEU A 117 0.11 10.72 -0.25
CA LEU A 117 -0.77 11.87 -0.34
C LEU A 117 -0.04 12.99 -1.08
N SER A 118 -0.62 13.48 -2.17
CA SER A 118 -0.20 14.70 -2.85
C SER A 118 -1.13 15.85 -2.42
N LEU A 119 -0.53 16.95 -1.96
CA LEU A 119 -1.20 18.18 -1.56
C LEU A 119 -0.82 19.29 -2.53
N ASP A 120 -1.77 19.73 -3.34
CA ASP A 120 -1.60 20.92 -4.18
C ASP A 120 -2.29 22.11 -3.50
N ARG A 121 -1.47 23.06 -3.05
CA ARG A 121 -1.93 24.34 -2.51
C ARG A 121 -1.81 25.38 -3.62
N GLY A 122 -2.90 26.07 -3.93
CA GLY A 122 -2.87 27.15 -4.91
C GLY A 122 -4.26 27.63 -5.31
N GLY A 123 -4.49 28.93 -5.18
CA GLY A 123 -5.64 29.59 -5.80
C GLY A 123 -5.50 29.66 -7.33
N PRO A 124 -6.57 30.04 -8.06
CA PRO A 124 -6.47 30.30 -9.50
C PRO A 124 -5.37 31.33 -9.81
N GLY A 125 -4.26 30.89 -10.41
CA GLY A 125 -3.12 31.75 -10.78
C GLY A 125 -1.87 31.64 -9.90
N GLU A 126 -1.92 30.87 -8.81
CA GLU A 126 -0.75 30.58 -7.97
C GLU A 126 -0.13 29.23 -8.35
N SER A 127 1.20 29.16 -8.36
CA SER A 127 1.96 27.93 -8.58
C SER A 127 2.81 27.64 -7.35
N GLU A 128 2.15 27.42 -6.21
CA GLU A 128 2.85 26.80 -5.09
C GLU A 128 3.15 25.34 -5.46
N LYS A 129 4.37 24.91 -5.15
CA LYS A 129 4.84 23.56 -5.44
C LYS A 129 4.09 22.59 -4.52
N GLY A 130 3.40 21.62 -5.11
CA GLY A 130 2.73 20.56 -4.35
C GLY A 130 3.68 19.78 -3.43
N GLU A 131 3.13 19.29 -2.33
CA GLU A 131 3.82 18.50 -1.31
C GLU A 131 3.38 17.03 -1.40
N ASP A 132 4.34 16.11 -1.38
CA ASP A 132 4.08 14.67 -1.28
C ASP A 132 4.37 14.20 0.16
N ILE A 133 3.43 13.49 0.76
CA ILE A 133 3.53 12.89 2.09
C ILE A 133 3.35 11.38 1.97
N ASP A 134 4.38 10.63 2.34
CA ASP A 134 4.34 9.17 2.36
C ASP A 134 3.76 8.65 3.68
N LEU A 135 2.71 7.83 3.57
CA LEU A 135 2.07 7.15 4.69
C LEU A 135 2.78 5.80 4.89
N ASN A 136 3.88 5.84 5.63
CA ASN A 136 4.81 4.72 5.83
C ASN A 136 4.42 3.76 6.96
N GLY A 137 3.28 3.95 7.61
CA GLY A 137 2.72 3.07 8.62
C GLY A 137 1.97 1.88 8.03
N PHE A 138 1.48 1.96 6.79
CA PHE A 138 0.89 0.83 6.06
C PHE A 138 1.69 0.49 4.81
N GLY A 139 1.96 -0.80 4.59
CA GLY A 139 2.68 -1.25 3.40
C GLY A 139 2.20 -2.59 2.88
N VAL A 140 2.37 -2.81 1.58
CA VAL A 140 2.13 -4.08 0.90
C VAL A 140 3.46 -4.59 0.38
N CYS A 141 3.94 -5.72 0.90
CA CYS A 141 5.10 -6.42 0.38
C CYS A 141 4.65 -7.58 -0.49
N VAL A 142 5.10 -7.62 -1.73
CA VAL A 142 4.89 -8.78 -2.59
C VAL A 142 6.22 -9.48 -2.76
N LEU A 143 6.23 -10.74 -2.32
CA LEU A 143 7.44 -11.53 -2.16
C LEU A 143 8.00 -11.97 -3.53
N GLY A 144 9.32 -12.05 -3.65
CA GLY A 144 9.97 -12.62 -4.84
C GLY A 144 9.74 -14.14 -4.94
N ALA A 145 9.56 -14.67 -6.15
CA ALA A 145 9.35 -16.10 -6.40
C ALA A 145 10.58 -16.97 -6.11
N GLU A 146 10.39 -18.10 -5.42
CA GLU A 146 11.35 -19.21 -5.47
C GLU A 146 11.48 -19.71 -6.92
N GLY A 147 12.72 -20.00 -7.35
CA GLY A 147 13.05 -20.28 -8.76
C GLY A 147 13.20 -21.76 -8.99
#